data_AF-A0A2S9GMQ0-F1
#
_entry.id   AF-A0A2S9GMQ0-F1
#
_cell.length_a   1.000
_cell.length_b   1.000
_cell.length_c   1.000
_cell.angle_alpha   90.00
_cell.angle_beta   90.00
_cell.angle_gamma   90.00
#
_symmetry.space_group_name_H-M   'P 1'
#
loop_
_entity.id
_entity.type
_entity.pdbx_description
1 polymer ?
#
loop_
_entity_poly.entity_id
_entity_poly.type
_entity_poly.pdbx_seq_one_letter_code
_entity_poly.pdbx_strand_id
1 'polypeptide(L)' 'SRAVPELVAERGGTAVRSRVGHSYIKGLMAETGAIFGGEHSAHYYFRDFWGADSGMLAALHVLAALGEQDRPLSDMMADY' A
#
# COMPACT_ATOMS: atom_id res chain seq x y z
N SER A 1 -12.43 5.32 -2.34
CA SER A 1 -11.97 5.38 -3.75
C SER A 1 -12.14 4.03 -4.43
N ARG A 2 -12.36 4.00 -5.76
CA ARG A 2 -12.36 2.78 -6.59
C ARG A 2 -11.01 2.50 -7.27
N ALA A 3 -10.17 3.53 -7.43
CA ALA A 3 -8.93 3.46 -8.18
C ALA A 3 -7.94 2.42 -7.63
N VAL A 4 -7.77 2.33 -6.30
CA VAL A 4 -6.79 1.42 -5.69
C VAL A 4 -7.04 -0.06 -6.02
N PRO A 5 -8.23 -0.65 -5.76
CA PRO A 5 -8.46 -2.05 -6.12
C PRO A 5 -8.45 -2.30 -7.63
N GLU A 6 -8.86 -1.32 -8.45
CA GLU A 6 -8.79 -1.41 -9.91
C GLU A 6 -7.33 -1.48 -10.39
N LEU A 7 -6.48 -0.56 -9.93
CA LEU A 7 -5.05 -0.53 -10.26
C LEU A 7 -4.32 -1.78 -9.79
N VAL A 8 -4.62 -2.29 -8.59
CA VAL A 8 -4.04 -3.55 -8.09
C VAL A 8 -4.39 -4.71 -9.03
N ALA A 9 -5.65 -4.82 -9.47
CA ALA A 9 -6.08 -5.87 -10.39
C ALA A 9 -5.43 -5.71 -11.79
N GLU A 10 -5.35 -4.48 -12.32
CA GLU A 10 -4.70 -4.18 -13.60
C GLU A 10 -3.21 -4.54 -13.61
N ARG A 11 -2.53 -4.43 -12.46
CA ARG A 11 -1.13 -4.83 -12.27
C ARG A 11 -0.96 -6.31 -11.87
N GLY A 12 -2.02 -7.11 -11.94
CA GLY A 12 -1.97 -8.56 -11.69
C GLY A 12 -1.99 -8.96 -10.21
N GLY A 13 -2.30 -8.02 -9.30
CA GLY A 13 -2.47 -8.29 -7.88
C GLY A 13 -3.92 -8.60 -7.50
N THR A 14 -4.10 -9.06 -6.25
CA THR A 14 -5.43 -9.33 -5.67
C THR A 14 -5.72 -8.34 -4.56
N ALA A 15 -6.67 -7.43 -4.78
CA ALA A 15 -7.11 -6.51 -3.73
C ALA A 15 -8.12 -7.19 -2.80
N VAL A 16 -7.86 -7.16 -1.49
CA VAL A 16 -8.78 -7.64 -0.46
C VAL A 16 -9.27 -6.46 0.37
N ARG A 17 -10.59 -6.37 0.61
CA ARG A 17 -11.17 -5.31 1.43
C ARG A 17 -11.35 -5.79 2.87
N SER A 18 -10.89 -4.97 3.82
CA SER A 18 -11.14 -5.16 5.25
C SER A 18 -12.24 -4.23 5.75
N ARG A 19 -12.78 -4.54 6.92
CA ARG A 19 -13.52 -3.57 7.74
C ARG A 19 -12.54 -2.49 8.23
N VAL A 20 -13.02 -1.26 8.38
CA VAL A 20 -12.21 -0.15 8.91
C VAL A 20 -11.67 -0.49 10.31
N GLY A 21 -10.38 -0.22 10.53
CA GLY A 21 -9.71 -0.38 11.82
C GLY A 21 -8.51 -1.33 11.77
N HIS A 22 -7.42 -0.93 12.41
CA HIS A 22 -6.11 -1.59 12.35
C HIS A 22 -6.12 -3.09 12.70
N SER A 23 -6.94 -3.53 13.67
CA SER A 23 -7.01 -4.93 14.09
C SER A 23 -7.63 -5.83 13.03
N TYR A 24 -8.65 -5.34 12.32
CA TYR A 24 -9.27 -6.08 11.22
C TYR A 24 -8.33 -6.20 10.03
N ILE A 25 -7.54 -5.14 9.74
CA ILE A 25 -6.54 -5.17 8.68
C ILE A 25 -5.44 -6.18 9.02
N LYS A 26 -4.87 -6.12 10.22
CA LYS A 26 -3.82 -7.07 10.65
C LYS A 26 -4.31 -8.52 10.65
N GLY A 27 -5.51 -8.77 11.15
CA GLY A 27 -6.14 -10.09 11.12
C GLY A 27 -6.30 -10.61 9.69
N LEU A 28 -6.83 -9.78 8.79
CA LEU A 28 -7.02 -10.13 7.39
C LEU A 28 -5.69 -10.36 6.65
N MET A 29 -4.66 -9.56 6.93
CA MET A 29 -3.32 -9.77 6.39
C MET A 29 -2.73 -11.11 6.83
N ALA A 30 -2.93 -11.50 8.09
CA ALA A 30 -2.50 -12.79 8.60
C ALA A 30 -3.26 -13.96 7.98
N GLU A 31 -4.58 -13.82 7.78
CA GLU A 31 -5.43 -14.84 7.16
C GLU A 31 -5.11 -15.06 5.67
N THR A 32 -4.92 -13.97 4.94
CA THR A 32 -4.74 -14.00 3.47
C THR A 32 -3.28 -14.07 3.03
N GLY A 33 -2.34 -13.81 3.93
CA GLY A 33 -0.93 -13.65 3.59
C GLY A 33 -0.61 -12.35 2.84
N ALA A 34 -1.50 -11.36 2.86
CA ALA A 34 -1.33 -10.09 2.15
C ALA A 34 -0.01 -9.40 2.52
N ILE A 35 0.73 -8.96 1.50
CA ILE A 35 2.08 -8.39 1.63
C ILE A 35 2.04 -6.96 2.19
N PHE A 36 0.94 -6.25 1.93
CA PHE A 36 0.76 -4.83 2.18
C PHE A 36 -0.71 -4.55 2.51
N GLY A 37 -0.94 -3.64 3.46
CA GLY A 37 -2.28 -3.13 3.79
C GLY A 37 -2.23 -1.61 3.95
N GLY A 38 -3.37 -0.94 3.74
CA GLY A 38 -3.43 0.50 3.89
C GLY A 38 -4.83 1.05 4.09
N GLU A 39 -4.91 2.22 4.72
CA GLU A 39 -6.14 2.99 4.93
C GLU A 39 -6.03 4.37 4.28
N HIS A 40 -7.16 5.03 4.00
CA HIS A 40 -7.17 6.38 3.41
C HIS A 40 -6.54 7.44 4.34
N SER A 41 -6.44 7.15 5.63
CA SER A 41 -5.80 7.96 6.67
C SER A 41 -4.27 7.84 6.69
N ALA A 42 -3.66 7.19 5.69
CA ALA A 42 -2.20 7.00 5.56
C ALA A 42 -1.57 6.12 6.66
N HIS A 43 -2.33 5.16 7.18
CA HIS A 43 -1.79 4.03 7.95
C HIS A 43 -1.44 2.90 6.98
N TYR A 44 -0.20 2.39 7.05
CA TYR A 44 0.35 1.44 6.08
C TYR A 44 1.03 0.27 6.78
N TYR A 45 0.59 -0.94 6.47
CA TYR A 45 0.99 -2.17 7.15
C TYR A 45 1.83 -3.03 6.21
N PHE A 46 2.94 -3.56 6.70
CA PHE A 46 3.87 -4.34 5.90
C PHE A 46 4.06 -5.72 6.53
N ARG A 47 3.77 -6.78 5.78
CA ARG A 47 3.89 -8.16 6.28
C ARG A 47 5.30 -8.44 6.80
N ASP A 48 6.30 -8.02 6.04
CA ASP A 48 7.72 -8.27 6.34
C ASP A 48 8.23 -7.34 7.47
N PHE A 49 7.37 -6.45 7.97
CA PHE A 49 7.54 -5.67 9.19
C PHE A 49 6.51 -6.08 10.26
N TRP A 50 6.30 -7.39 10.41
CA TRP A 50 5.36 -8.00 11.38
C TRP A 50 3.90 -7.52 11.26
N GLY A 51 3.49 -7.06 10.07
CA GLY A 51 2.17 -6.45 9.87
C GLY A 51 1.98 -5.16 10.68
N ALA A 52 3.07 -4.53 11.13
CA ALA A 52 3.02 -3.27 11.86
C ALA A 52 2.81 -2.08 10.91
N ASP A 53 2.17 -1.05 11.46
CA ASP A 53 1.99 0.22 10.77
C ASP A 53 3.29 1.02 10.77
N SER A 54 3.68 1.56 9.62
CA SER A 54 4.86 2.41 9.48
C SER A 54 4.75 3.37 8.31
N GLY A 55 4.41 4.62 8.60
CA GLY A 55 4.49 5.71 7.62
C GLY A 55 5.92 5.97 7.12
N MET A 56 6.93 5.72 7.95
CA MET A 56 8.33 5.85 7.55
C MET A 56 8.72 4.82 6.49
N LEU A 57 8.31 3.56 6.66
CA LEU A 57 8.60 2.52 5.68
C LEU A 57 7.87 2.79 4.36
N ALA A 58 6.61 3.26 4.42
CA ALA A 58 5.88 3.71 3.25
C ALA A 58 6.60 4.85 2.52
N ALA A 59 7.09 5.87 3.25
CA ALA A 59 7.84 6.97 2.67
C ALA A 59 9.15 6.50 2.02
N LEU A 60 9.87 5.58 2.64
CA LEU A 60 11.09 5.01 2.07
C LEU A 60 10.81 4.22 0.78
N HIS A 61 9.70 3.47 0.70
CA HIS A 61 9.29 2.80 -0.53
C HIS A 61 8.97 3.80 -1.66
N VAL A 62 8.29 4.91 -1.33
CA VAL A 62 8.01 5.97 -2.31
C VAL A 62 9.30 6.64 -2.77
N LEU A 63 10.22 6.95 -1.86
CA LEU A 63 11.53 7.55 -2.20
C LEU A 63 12.39 6.60 -3.03
N ALA A 64 12.37 5.31 -2.72
CA ALA A 64 13.07 4.30 -3.52
C ALA A 64 12.53 4.25 -4.95
N ALA A 65 11.20 4.19 -5.11
CA ALA A 65 10.56 4.22 -6.43
C ALA A 65 10.82 5.53 -7.19
N LEU A 66 10.79 6.67 -6.51
CA LEU A 66 11.14 7.96 -7.12
C LEU A 66 12.60 7.98 -7.57
N GLY A 67 13.51 7.37 -6.80
CA GLY A 67 14.94 7.27 -7.11
C GLY A 67 15.28 6.38 -8.32
N GLU A 68 14.32 5.65 -8.88
CA GLU A 68 14.50 4.85 -10.11
C GLU A 68 14.39 5.70 -11.39
N GLN A 69 14.09 7.00 -11.28
CA GLN A 69 13.97 7.92 -12.41
C GLN A 69 14.48 9.35 -12.10
N ASP A 70 14.78 10.13 -13.14
CA ASP A 70 15.22 11.53 -13.02
C ASP A 70 14.07 12.56 -13.02
N ARG A 71 12.82 12.13 -13.24
CA ARG A 71 11.66 13.03 -13.31
C ARG A 71 11.11 13.36 -11.91
N PRO A 72 10.43 14.51 -11.71
CA PRO A 72 9.84 14.85 -10.42
C PRO A 72 8.67 13.93 -10.06
N LEU A 73 8.32 13.91 -8.77
CA LEU A 73 7.18 13.15 -8.24
C LEU A 73 5.84 13.56 -8.89
N SER A 74 5.70 14.83 -9.29
CA SER A 74 4.51 15.33 -10.00
C SER A 74 4.24 14.57 -11.28
N ASP A 75 5.28 14.22 -12.02
CA ASP A 75 5.17 13.53 -13.29
C ASP A 75 4.84 12.05 -13.07
N MET A 76 5.42 11.43 -12.03
CA MET A 76 5.10 10.06 -11.62
C MET A 76 3.63 9.90 -11.19
N MET A 77 3.07 10.93 -10.55
CA MET A 77 1.68 10.91 -10.08
C MET A 77 0.67 11.34 -11.15
N ALA A 78 1.10 11.89 -12.29
CA ALA A 78 0.20 12.32 -13.35
C ALA A 78 -0.57 11.17 -14.01
N ASP A 79 -0.06 9.95 -13.88
CA ASP A 79 -0.64 8.73 -14.45
C ASP A 79 -1.73 8.08 -13.56
N TYR A 80 -2.02 8.66 -12.38
CA TYR A 80 -2.95 8.13 -11.37
C TYR A 80 -4.01 9.14 -10.94
#